data_AF-A0A7D8UBK8-F1
#
_entry.id   AF-A0A7D8UBK8-F1
#
_cell.length_a   1.000
_cell.length_b   1.000
_cell.length_c   1.000
_cell.angle_alpha   90.00
_cell.angle_beta   90.00
_cell.angle_gamma   90.00
#
_symmetry.space_group_name_H-M   'P 1'
#
loop_
_entity.id
_entity.type
_entity.pdbx_description
1 polymer ?
#
loop_
_entity_poly.entity_id
_entity_poly.type
_entity_poly.pdbx_seq_one_letter_code
_entity_poly.pdbx_strand_id
1 'polypeptide(L)'
;MSLQRVLQWAADTDRIGYAVTRLGLVVVLVWIGGLKVTRYEADGIVPFVANSPLMSFFYSDPGGYAEHMNPEGAVNTENRAWHERNGTYPFAWALGSVIVAYGVMIALNPWFPTVATLGSFLVFVMSLTTLSFLVTTPESWVPNLGDTTHGFPYLSGRGRLVIKDAIMMGAALATMADSAKAALKRSAEPIPAE
;
A
#
# COMPACT_ATOMS: atom_id res chain seq x y z
N MET A 1 38.34 -2.83 -15.02
CA MET A 1 37.37 -3.95 -15.04
C MET A 1 36.76 -3.99 -16.44
N SER A 2 36.68 -5.16 -17.11
CA SER A 2 36.09 -5.21 -18.46
C SER A 2 34.57 -4.97 -18.41
N LEU A 3 33.97 -4.38 -19.45
CA LEU A 3 32.53 -4.13 -19.53
C LEU A 3 31.71 -5.40 -19.25
N GLN A 4 32.14 -6.54 -19.80
CA GLN A 4 31.51 -7.84 -19.58
C GLN A 4 31.52 -8.27 -18.11
N ARG A 5 32.61 -7.99 -17.36
CA ARG A 5 32.67 -8.29 -15.92
C ARG A 5 31.72 -7.40 -15.12
N VAL A 6 31.56 -6.14 -15.52
CA VAL A 6 30.61 -5.22 -14.88
C VAL A 6 29.17 -5.66 -15.13
N LEU A 7 28.84 -6.05 -16.37
CA LEU A 7 27.51 -6.53 -16.74
C LEU A 7 27.15 -7.85 -16.04
N GLN A 8 28.09 -8.80 -15.96
CA GLN A 8 27.89 -10.05 -15.22
C GLN A 8 27.64 -9.79 -13.74
N TRP A 9 28.47 -8.94 -13.12
CA TRP A 9 28.29 -8.56 -11.73
C TRP A 9 26.91 -7.93 -11.48
N ALA A 10 26.45 -7.04 -12.36
CA ALA A 10 25.12 -6.45 -12.25
C ALA A 10 24.00 -7.50 -12.39
N ALA A 11 24.13 -8.47 -13.30
CA ALA A 11 23.15 -9.54 -13.48
C ALA A 11 23.02 -10.44 -12.25
N ASP A 12 24.13 -10.68 -11.53
CA ASP A 12 24.17 -11.54 -10.34
C ASP A 12 23.65 -10.85 -9.06
N THR A 13 23.19 -9.59 -9.15
CA THR A 13 22.62 -8.84 -8.01
C THR A 13 21.14 -9.12 -7.76
N ASP A 14 20.50 -9.97 -8.56
CA ASP A 14 19.07 -10.30 -8.49
C ASP A 14 18.62 -10.71 -7.08
N ARG A 15 19.37 -11.59 -6.40
CA ARG A 15 19.08 -12.04 -5.03
C ARG A 15 19.11 -10.91 -4.02
N ILE A 16 20.09 -10.01 -4.14
CA ILE A 16 20.20 -8.84 -3.27
C ILE A 16 19.06 -7.87 -3.59
N GLY A 17 18.74 -7.70 -4.88
CA GLY A 17 17.61 -6.90 -5.35
C GLY A 17 16.28 -7.37 -4.74
N TYR A 18 16.01 -8.69 -4.75
CA TYR A 18 14.81 -9.24 -4.11
C TYR A 18 14.81 -9.05 -2.60
N ALA A 19 15.94 -9.25 -1.93
CA ALA A 19 16.04 -9.06 -0.48
C ALA A 19 15.80 -7.60 -0.06
N VAL A 20 16.42 -6.64 -0.77
CA VAL A 20 16.24 -5.20 -0.53
C VAL A 20 14.82 -4.77 -0.85
N THR A 21 14.25 -5.23 -1.97
CA THR A 21 12.86 -4.94 -2.37
C THR A 21 11.88 -5.47 -1.32
N ARG A 22 12.10 -6.69 -0.84
CA ARG A 22 11.29 -7.30 0.22
C ARG A 22 11.37 -6.51 1.51
N LEU A 23 12.57 -6.14 1.95
CA LEU A 23 12.74 -5.30 3.15
C LEU A 23 12.03 -3.96 2.98
N GLY A 24 12.15 -3.32 1.80
CA GLY A 24 11.44 -2.09 1.47
C GLY A 24 9.92 -2.24 1.58
N LEU A 25 9.35 -3.31 1.02
CA LEU A 25 7.91 -3.60 1.16
C LEU A 25 7.51 -3.77 2.63
N VAL A 26 8.27 -4.56 3.41
CA VAL A 26 7.99 -4.78 4.84
C VAL A 26 8.00 -3.45 5.59
N VAL A 27 9.04 -2.64 5.43
CA VAL A 27 9.16 -1.33 6.07
C VAL A 27 7.99 -0.45 5.71
N VAL A 28 7.70 -0.27 4.41
CA VAL A 28 6.62 0.60 3.94
C VAL A 28 5.26 0.13 4.49
N LEU A 29 4.92 -1.16 4.35
CA LEU A 29 3.64 -1.70 4.77
C LEU A 29 3.43 -1.58 6.29
N VAL A 30 4.42 -1.99 7.08
CA VAL A 30 4.33 -1.91 8.54
C VAL A 30 4.22 -0.45 8.99
N TRP A 31 4.98 0.47 8.37
CA TRP A 31 4.96 1.88 8.75
C TRP A 31 3.64 2.56 8.39
N ILE A 32 3.21 2.48 7.13
CA ILE A 32 1.96 3.14 6.69
C ILE A 32 0.74 2.50 7.33
N GLY A 33 0.74 1.18 7.54
CA GLY A 33 -0.33 0.47 8.24
C GLY A 33 -0.39 0.84 9.71
N GLY A 34 0.77 0.92 10.38
CA GLY A 34 0.88 1.35 11.77
C GLY A 34 0.37 2.77 11.99
N LEU A 35 0.66 3.71 11.08
CA LEU A 35 0.18 5.08 11.20
C LEU A 35 -1.35 5.23 11.10
N LYS A 36 -2.09 4.24 10.56
CA LYS A 36 -3.56 4.31 10.46
C LYS A 36 -4.30 4.34 11.80
N VAL A 37 -3.63 4.04 12.90
CA VAL A 37 -4.21 4.23 14.25
C VAL A 37 -4.28 5.71 14.63
N THR A 38 -3.48 6.56 13.99
CA THR A 38 -3.45 8.00 14.24
C THR A 38 -4.59 8.71 13.50
N ARG A 39 -5.17 9.72 14.16
CA ARG A 39 -6.36 10.42 13.63
C ARG A 39 -6.07 11.12 12.30
N TYR A 40 -4.90 11.75 12.15
CA TYR A 40 -4.58 12.48 10.92
C TYR A 40 -4.49 11.55 9.69
N GLU A 41 -3.91 10.34 9.84
CA GLU A 41 -3.87 9.36 8.74
C GLU A 41 -5.22 8.73 8.44
N ALA A 42 -6.06 8.57 9.46
CA ALA A 42 -7.41 8.06 9.29
C ALA A 42 -8.31 9.09 8.57
N ASP A 43 -8.27 10.36 8.97
CA ASP A 43 -8.93 11.46 8.26
C ASP A 43 -8.40 11.55 6.81
N GLY A 44 -7.11 11.29 6.62
CA GLY A 44 -6.42 11.28 5.34
C GLY A 44 -6.93 10.24 4.33
N ILE A 45 -7.60 9.15 4.72
CA ILE A 45 -8.09 8.15 3.75
C ILE A 45 -9.54 8.37 3.32
N VAL A 46 -10.25 9.30 3.96
CA VAL A 46 -11.70 9.44 3.78
C VAL A 46 -12.10 9.66 2.31
N PRO A 47 -11.46 10.54 1.53
CA PRO A 47 -11.84 10.72 0.12
C PRO A 47 -11.70 9.43 -0.71
N PHE A 48 -10.67 8.61 -0.44
CA PHE A 48 -10.47 7.37 -1.18
C PHE A 48 -11.57 6.34 -0.88
N VAL A 49 -11.95 6.23 0.39
CA VAL A 49 -12.98 5.27 0.84
C VAL A 49 -14.37 5.73 0.40
N ALA A 50 -14.68 7.02 0.59
CA ALA A 50 -15.96 7.61 0.25
C ALA A 50 -16.29 7.51 -1.24
N ASN A 51 -15.30 7.72 -2.12
CA ASN A 51 -15.49 7.63 -3.56
C ASN A 51 -15.29 6.21 -4.14
N SER A 52 -14.98 5.21 -3.30
CA SER A 52 -14.72 3.85 -3.77
C SER A 52 -16.02 3.04 -3.87
N PRO A 53 -16.35 2.44 -5.03
CA PRO A 53 -17.54 1.60 -5.18
C PRO A 53 -17.48 0.32 -4.33
N LEU A 54 -16.28 -0.07 -3.87
CA LEU A 54 -16.05 -1.26 -3.06
C LEU A 54 -15.90 -0.96 -1.57
N MET A 55 -15.90 0.31 -1.16
CA MET A 55 -15.64 0.67 0.24
C MET A 55 -16.56 1.75 0.81
N SER A 56 -17.28 2.52 -0.02
CA SER A 56 -18.11 3.64 0.45
C SER A 56 -19.17 3.22 1.46
N PHE A 57 -19.67 1.98 1.37
CA PHE A 57 -20.68 1.41 2.28
C PHE A 57 -20.15 1.13 3.70
N PHE A 58 -18.83 1.21 3.95
CA PHE A 58 -18.29 1.16 5.31
C PHE A 58 -18.48 2.48 6.06
N TYR A 59 -18.78 3.57 5.34
CA TYR A 59 -19.06 4.87 5.91
C TYR A 59 -20.56 5.10 6.07
N SER A 60 -20.93 5.75 7.17
CA SER A 60 -22.33 6.07 7.46
C SER A 60 -22.82 7.28 6.65
N ASP A 61 -21.91 8.20 6.33
CA ASP A 61 -22.15 9.39 5.52
C ASP A 61 -20.98 9.57 4.52
N PRO A 62 -20.89 8.74 3.46
CA PRO A 62 -19.85 8.90 2.46
C PRO A 62 -20.02 10.16 1.61
N GLY A 63 -21.18 10.84 1.62
CA GLY A 63 -21.41 12.06 0.85
C GLY A 63 -20.88 13.32 1.54
N GLY A 64 -20.93 13.37 2.87
CA GLY A 64 -20.52 14.53 3.65
C GLY A 64 -19.00 14.77 3.77
N TYR A 65 -18.15 13.90 3.22
CA TYR A 65 -16.70 13.96 3.52
C TYR A 65 -16.02 15.26 3.11
N ALA A 66 -16.45 15.89 2.00
CA ALA A 66 -15.77 17.06 1.45
C ALA A 66 -15.79 18.25 2.42
N GLU A 67 -16.89 18.42 3.16
CA GLU A 67 -17.05 19.48 4.18
C GLU A 67 -16.26 19.18 5.47
N HIS A 68 -15.93 17.90 5.70
CA HIS A 68 -15.29 17.42 6.93
C HIS A 68 -13.80 17.08 6.75
N MET A 69 -13.17 17.47 5.63
CA MET A 69 -11.74 17.26 5.42
C MET A 69 -10.88 18.13 6.36
N ASN A 70 -9.85 17.53 6.94
CA ASN A 70 -8.88 18.22 7.79
C ASN A 70 -7.51 18.34 7.09
N PRO A 71 -6.85 19.51 7.14
CA PRO A 71 -5.43 19.60 6.83
C PRO A 71 -4.60 18.71 7.77
N GLU A 72 -3.49 18.15 7.28
CA GLU A 72 -2.59 17.35 8.10
C GLU A 72 -2.05 18.16 9.28
N GLY A 73 -2.10 17.56 10.48
CA GLY A 73 -1.69 18.21 11.73
C GLY A 73 -2.69 19.21 12.31
N ALA A 74 -3.76 19.58 11.58
CA ALA A 74 -4.81 20.44 12.11
C ALA A 74 -5.79 19.66 12.99
N VAL A 75 -6.34 20.35 14.00
CA VAL A 75 -7.39 19.80 14.86
C VAL A 75 -8.67 20.57 14.62
N ASN A 76 -9.68 19.89 14.07
CA ASN A 76 -11.06 20.37 14.04
C ASN A 76 -11.94 19.39 14.83
N THR A 77 -12.47 19.85 15.96
CA THR A 77 -13.26 19.01 16.87
C THR A 77 -14.61 18.61 16.28
N GLU A 78 -15.22 19.47 15.48
CA GLU A 78 -16.50 19.19 14.82
C GLU A 78 -16.33 18.11 13.76
N ASN A 79 -15.30 18.24 12.90
CA ASN A 79 -14.97 17.24 11.90
C ASN A 79 -14.61 15.89 12.53
N ARG A 80 -13.90 15.90 13.66
CA ARG A 80 -13.60 14.65 14.40
C ARG A 80 -14.86 13.96 14.90
N ALA A 81 -15.80 14.71 15.46
CA ALA A 81 -17.07 14.15 15.91
C ALA A 81 -17.86 13.55 14.71
N TRP A 82 -17.78 14.19 13.55
CA TRP A 82 -18.33 13.61 12.31
C TRP A 82 -17.59 12.33 11.90
N HIS A 83 -16.25 12.29 11.88
CA HIS A 83 -15.48 11.09 11.54
C HIS A 83 -15.77 9.90 12.47
N GLU A 84 -16.01 10.15 13.76
CA GLU A 84 -16.42 9.13 14.72
C GLU A 84 -17.79 8.54 14.35
N ARG A 85 -18.78 9.38 14.05
CA ARG A 85 -20.11 8.94 13.60
C ARG A 85 -20.08 8.28 12.22
N ASN A 86 -19.20 8.75 11.35
CA ASN A 86 -19.06 8.24 9.99
C ASN A 86 -18.44 6.83 9.95
N GLY A 87 -17.74 6.40 11.01
CA GLY A 87 -17.04 5.11 11.04
C GLY A 87 -15.64 5.16 10.42
N THR A 88 -15.07 6.36 10.21
CA THR A 88 -13.74 6.56 9.64
C THR A 88 -12.65 5.83 10.43
N TYR A 89 -12.68 5.92 11.76
CA TYR A 89 -11.60 5.40 12.59
C TYR A 89 -11.58 3.87 12.73
N PRO A 90 -12.71 3.19 13.02
CA PRO A 90 -12.73 1.73 13.00
C PRO A 90 -12.30 1.16 11.64
N PHE A 91 -12.76 1.77 10.54
CA PHE A 91 -12.34 1.37 9.19
C PHE A 91 -10.83 1.54 9.01
N ALA A 92 -10.27 2.70 9.38
CA ALA A 92 -8.83 2.95 9.27
C ALA A 92 -8.00 1.95 10.10
N TRP A 93 -8.44 1.60 11.31
CA TRP A 93 -7.76 0.61 12.15
C TRP A 93 -7.78 -0.79 11.54
N ALA A 94 -8.92 -1.20 10.98
CA ALA A 94 -9.04 -2.49 10.29
C ALA A 94 -8.14 -2.53 9.06
N LEU A 95 -8.18 -1.48 8.22
CA LEU A 95 -7.33 -1.34 7.04
C LEU A 95 -5.84 -1.36 7.43
N GLY A 96 -5.44 -0.58 8.44
CA GLY A 96 -4.07 -0.54 8.95
C GLY A 96 -3.58 -1.90 9.43
N SER A 97 -4.43 -2.62 10.18
CA SER A 97 -4.12 -3.97 10.67
C SER A 97 -3.89 -4.95 9.51
N VAL A 98 -4.72 -4.87 8.46
CA VAL A 98 -4.56 -5.70 7.25
C VAL A 98 -3.24 -5.38 6.53
N ILE A 99 -2.90 -4.10 6.37
CA ILE A 99 -1.64 -3.70 5.71
C ILE A 99 -0.42 -4.19 6.51
N VAL A 100 -0.43 -4.04 7.84
CA VAL A 100 0.64 -4.55 8.71
C VAL A 100 0.73 -6.08 8.58
N ALA A 101 -0.39 -6.79 8.57
CA ALA A 101 -0.41 -8.24 8.40
C ALA A 101 0.26 -8.66 7.08
N TYR A 102 0.01 -7.96 5.98
CA TYR A 102 0.69 -8.24 4.71
C TYR A 102 2.20 -8.04 4.80
N GLY A 103 2.65 -6.96 5.45
CA GLY A 103 4.07 -6.72 5.72
C GLY A 103 4.70 -7.85 6.54
N VAL A 104 4.03 -8.31 7.60
CA VAL A 104 4.49 -9.43 8.42
C VAL A 104 4.55 -10.73 7.60
N MET A 105 3.52 -11.04 6.81
CA MET A 105 3.53 -12.22 5.94
C MET A 105 4.74 -12.23 5.00
N ILE A 106 5.07 -11.08 4.38
CA ILE A 106 6.22 -10.93 3.50
C ILE A 106 7.54 -11.08 4.26
N ALA A 107 7.63 -10.54 5.48
CA ALA A 107 8.80 -10.63 6.35
C ALA A 107 9.11 -12.08 6.77
N LEU A 108 8.09 -12.94 6.86
CA LEU A 108 8.23 -14.34 7.23
C LEU A 108 8.87 -15.22 6.15
N ASN A 109 9.23 -14.68 4.99
CA ASN A 109 9.85 -15.43 3.87
C ASN A 109 10.98 -16.40 4.27
N PRO A 110 11.93 -16.05 5.16
CA PRO A 110 13.00 -16.96 5.54
C PRO A 110 12.51 -18.24 6.23
N TRP A 111 11.34 -18.23 6.86
CA TRP A 111 10.77 -19.39 7.57
C TRP A 111 9.58 -20.00 6.85
N PHE A 112 8.71 -19.17 6.27
CA PHE A 112 7.45 -19.57 5.65
C PHE A 112 7.29 -18.93 4.26
N PRO A 113 8.04 -19.37 3.25
CA PRO A 113 8.01 -18.77 1.91
C PRO A 113 6.63 -18.87 1.22
N THR A 114 5.82 -19.89 1.54
CA THR A 114 4.43 -19.99 1.07
C THR A 114 3.56 -18.85 1.62
N VAL A 115 3.71 -18.50 2.89
CA VAL A 115 3.00 -17.37 3.52
C VAL A 115 3.45 -16.05 2.90
N ALA A 116 4.76 -15.89 2.66
CA ALA A 116 5.28 -14.69 2.00
C ALA A 116 4.84 -14.56 0.54
N THR A 117 4.62 -15.67 -0.17
CA THR A 117 4.03 -15.71 -1.51
C THR A 117 2.61 -15.15 -1.46
N LEU A 118 1.78 -15.65 -0.54
CA LEU A 118 0.42 -15.15 -0.36
C LEU A 118 0.40 -13.67 0.05
N GLY A 119 1.26 -13.26 0.98
CA GLY A 119 1.38 -11.86 1.39
C GLY A 119 1.73 -10.94 0.23
N SER A 120 2.69 -11.36 -0.62
CA SER A 120 3.05 -10.60 -1.83
C SER A 120 1.89 -10.55 -2.84
N PHE A 121 1.15 -11.64 -3.03
CA PHE A 121 -0.05 -11.64 -3.88
C PHE A 121 -1.13 -10.68 -3.36
N LEU A 122 -1.38 -10.66 -2.05
CA LEU A 122 -2.36 -9.76 -1.44
C LEU A 122 -1.94 -8.28 -1.58
N VAL A 123 -0.64 -7.97 -1.50
CA VAL A 123 -0.12 -6.62 -1.79
C VAL A 123 -0.32 -6.26 -3.25
N PHE A 124 -0.10 -7.19 -4.20
CA PHE A 124 -0.38 -6.95 -5.61
C PHE A 124 -1.85 -6.57 -5.84
N VAL A 125 -2.78 -7.33 -5.26
CA VAL A 125 -4.23 -7.03 -5.33
C VAL A 125 -4.54 -5.68 -4.69
N MET A 126 -3.97 -5.40 -3.52
CA MET A 126 -4.14 -4.13 -2.83
C MET A 126 -3.63 -2.96 -3.68
N SER A 127 -2.49 -3.09 -4.36
CA SER A 127 -1.98 -2.06 -5.27
C SER A 127 -2.90 -1.80 -6.47
N LEU A 128 -3.60 -2.81 -6.99
CA LEU A 128 -4.63 -2.58 -8.00
C LEU A 128 -5.80 -1.76 -7.44
N THR A 129 -6.22 -2.07 -6.22
CA THR A 129 -7.27 -1.31 -5.53
C THR A 129 -6.83 0.13 -5.28
N THR A 130 -5.61 0.37 -4.79
CA THR A 130 -5.15 1.74 -4.52
C THR A 130 -4.97 2.53 -5.81
N LEU A 131 -4.37 1.94 -6.86
CA LEU A 131 -4.22 2.60 -8.16
C LEU A 131 -5.57 2.98 -8.79
N SER A 132 -6.64 2.22 -8.50
CA SER A 132 -8.00 2.59 -8.94
C SER A 132 -8.47 3.94 -8.39
N PHE A 133 -7.92 4.41 -7.25
CA PHE A 133 -8.23 5.72 -6.67
C PHE A 133 -7.77 6.90 -7.52
N LEU A 134 -6.82 6.72 -8.45
CA LEU A 134 -6.52 7.75 -9.44
C LEU A 134 -7.71 8.03 -10.36
N VAL A 135 -8.59 7.04 -10.54
CA VAL A 135 -9.80 7.17 -11.37
C VAL A 135 -11.01 7.51 -10.52
N THR A 136 -11.19 6.84 -9.37
CA THR A 136 -12.41 7.00 -8.57
C THR A 136 -12.39 8.23 -7.66
N THR A 137 -11.21 8.76 -7.30
CA THR A 137 -11.09 9.86 -6.33
C THR A 137 -10.58 11.14 -7.00
N PRO A 138 -11.44 12.14 -7.25
CA PRO A 138 -11.04 13.40 -7.91
C PRO A 138 -9.92 14.14 -7.18
N GLU A 139 -9.85 14.02 -5.85
CA GLU A 139 -8.83 14.64 -5.00
C GLU A 139 -7.42 14.09 -5.26
N SER A 140 -7.27 13.02 -6.04
CA SER A 140 -5.98 12.56 -6.55
C SER A 140 -5.34 13.57 -7.51
N TRP A 141 -6.14 14.44 -8.14
CA TRP A 141 -5.70 15.45 -9.09
C TRP A 141 -5.70 16.84 -8.45
N VAL A 142 -4.89 17.76 -8.98
CA VAL A 142 -4.86 19.15 -8.49
C VAL A 142 -6.24 19.79 -8.71
N PRO A 143 -6.90 20.34 -7.67
CA PRO A 143 -8.21 20.95 -7.82
C PRO A 143 -8.15 22.24 -8.64
N ASN A 144 -9.24 22.55 -9.36
CA ASN A 144 -9.35 23.81 -10.08
C ASN A 144 -9.74 24.94 -9.12
N LEU A 145 -8.74 25.63 -8.58
CA LEU A 145 -8.90 26.79 -7.70
C LEU A 145 -8.55 28.12 -8.39
N GLY A 146 -8.58 28.16 -9.73
CA GLY A 146 -8.32 29.36 -10.53
C GLY A 146 -6.92 29.47 -11.15
N ASP A 147 -6.03 28.49 -10.91
CA ASP A 147 -4.79 28.34 -11.66
C ASP A 147 -5.06 27.64 -13.02
N THR A 148 -4.10 27.68 -13.94
CA THR A 148 -4.11 26.96 -15.23
C THR A 148 -3.64 25.51 -15.12
N THR A 149 -2.93 25.15 -14.03
CA THR A 149 -2.40 23.79 -13.82
C THR A 149 -3.25 22.96 -12.87
N HIS A 150 -4.37 22.45 -13.37
CA HIS A 150 -5.32 21.65 -12.59
C HIS A 150 -5.83 20.43 -13.35
N GLY A 151 -6.42 19.48 -12.64
CA GLY A 151 -6.94 18.23 -13.21
C GLY A 151 -5.83 17.31 -13.72
N PHE A 152 -6.21 16.31 -14.53
CA PHE A 152 -5.25 15.43 -15.18
C PHE A 152 -4.35 16.22 -16.15
N PRO A 153 -3.02 16.02 -16.16
CA PRO A 153 -2.25 14.97 -15.47
C PRO A 153 -1.57 15.42 -14.16
N TYR A 154 -1.98 16.53 -13.55
CA TYR A 154 -1.34 17.11 -12.37
C TYR A 154 -1.79 16.41 -11.08
N LEU A 155 -0.86 15.78 -10.36
CA LEU A 155 -1.14 15.05 -9.13
C LEU A 155 -1.16 15.95 -7.91
N SER A 156 -2.21 15.83 -7.09
CA SER A 156 -2.23 16.39 -5.74
C SER A 156 -1.28 15.62 -4.81
N GLY A 157 -1.18 16.05 -3.55
CA GLY A 157 -0.49 15.26 -2.50
C GLY A 157 -1.02 13.84 -2.41
N ARG A 158 -2.35 13.68 -2.46
CA ARG A 158 -3.06 12.39 -2.40
C ARG A 158 -2.76 11.54 -3.64
N GLY A 159 -2.77 12.13 -4.84
CA GLY A 159 -2.43 11.41 -6.07
C GLY A 159 -0.99 10.89 -6.06
N ARG A 160 -0.04 11.65 -5.52
CA ARG A 160 1.34 11.20 -5.35
C ARG A 160 1.47 10.03 -4.37
N LEU A 161 0.64 10.00 -3.33
CA LEU A 161 0.58 8.87 -2.40
C LEU A 161 0.04 7.61 -3.06
N VAL A 162 -0.85 7.73 -4.05
CA VAL A 162 -1.43 6.58 -4.77
C VAL A 162 -0.50 6.08 -5.88
N ILE A 163 0.05 6.98 -6.71
CA ILE A 163 0.80 6.56 -7.91
C ILE A 163 2.05 5.74 -7.59
N LYS A 164 2.65 5.94 -6.40
CA LYS A 164 3.80 5.17 -5.93
C LYS A 164 3.50 3.66 -5.85
N ASP A 165 2.24 3.29 -5.68
CA ASP A 165 1.83 1.90 -5.55
C ASP A 165 2.00 1.12 -6.86
N ALA A 166 2.20 1.80 -8.00
CA ALA A 166 2.63 1.14 -9.24
C ALA A 166 3.99 0.44 -9.07
N ILE A 167 4.91 1.04 -8.29
CA ILE A 167 6.20 0.41 -7.96
C ILE A 167 5.99 -0.73 -6.96
N MET A 168 5.11 -0.56 -5.97
CA MET A 168 4.78 -1.62 -5.01
C MET A 168 4.15 -2.84 -5.69
N MET A 169 3.33 -2.63 -6.72
CA MET A 169 2.75 -3.71 -7.53
C MET A 169 3.83 -4.55 -8.21
N GLY A 170 4.82 -3.91 -8.84
CA GLY A 170 5.97 -4.59 -9.45
C GLY A 170 6.86 -5.29 -8.43
N ALA A 171 7.13 -4.63 -7.30
CA ALA A 171 7.87 -5.21 -6.18
C ALA A 171 7.17 -6.45 -5.63
N ALA A 172 5.85 -6.40 -5.46
CA ALA A 172 5.03 -7.50 -4.99
C ALA A 172 5.08 -8.70 -5.94
N LEU A 173 5.00 -8.48 -7.26
CA LEU A 173 5.18 -9.57 -8.24
C LEU A 173 6.58 -10.19 -8.16
N ALA A 174 7.63 -9.37 -8.03
CA ALA A 174 9.00 -9.83 -7.91
C ALA A 174 9.22 -10.66 -6.63
N THR A 175 8.77 -10.17 -5.47
CA THR A 175 8.90 -10.90 -4.20
C THR A 175 7.99 -12.12 -4.14
N MET A 176 6.82 -12.10 -4.79
CA MET A 176 5.96 -13.28 -4.93
C MET A 176 6.69 -14.39 -5.69
N ALA A 177 7.27 -14.07 -6.85
CA ALA A 177 8.02 -15.05 -7.65
C ALA A 177 9.23 -15.62 -6.90
N ASP A 178 10.00 -14.77 -6.21
CA ASP A 178 11.13 -15.18 -5.38
C ASP A 178 10.70 -16.10 -4.23
N SER A 179 9.64 -15.74 -3.50
CA SER A 179 9.09 -16.54 -2.40
C SER A 179 8.56 -17.89 -2.90
N ALA A 180 7.87 -17.91 -4.04
CA ALA A 180 7.33 -19.14 -4.63
C ALA A 180 8.45 -20.11 -5.05
N LYS A 181 9.54 -19.60 -5.65
CA LYS A 181 10.72 -20.41 -5.96
C LYS A 181 11.34 -21.01 -4.70
N ALA A 182 11.46 -20.23 -3.62
CA ALA A 182 11.97 -20.72 -2.34
C ALA A 182 11.06 -21.79 -1.72
N ALA A 183 9.73 -21.62 -1.82
CA ALA A 183 8.76 -22.61 -1.35
C ALA A 183 8.86 -23.93 -2.12
N LEU A 184 8.90 -23.87 -3.45
CA LEU A 184 9.03 -25.06 -4.31
C LEU A 184 10.34 -25.81 -4.05
N LYS A 185 11.45 -25.09 -3.83
CA LYS A 185 12.74 -25.71 -3.49
C LYS A 185 12.65 -26.49 -2.17
N ARG A 186 12.02 -25.94 -1.14
CA ARG A 186 11.84 -26.63 0.15
C ARG A 186 10.94 -27.84 0.06
N SER A 187 9.87 -27.77 -0.72
CA SER A 187 8.98 -28.93 -0.93
C SER A 187 9.66 -30.08 -1.69
N ALA A 188 10.74 -29.81 -2.42
CA ALA A 188 11.52 -30.81 -3.13
C ALA A 188 12.65 -31.43 -2.30
N GLU A 189 12.96 -30.88 -1.12
CA GLU A 189 13.97 -31.45 -0.20
C GLU A 189 13.39 -32.69 0.51
N PRO A 190 14.07 -33.86 0.47
CA PRO A 190 13.61 -35.05 1.18
C PRO A 190 13.52 -34.80 2.68
N ILE A 191 12.47 -35.31 3.34
CA ILE A 191 12.39 -35.32 4.81
C ILE A 191 13.58 -36.16 5.34
N PRO A 192 14.44 -35.62 6.23
CA PRO A 192 15.52 -36.40 6.83
C PRO A 192 14.91 -37.63 7.54
N ALA A 193 15.38 -38.83 7.19
CA ALA A 193 15.04 -40.03 7.92
C ALA A 193 15.62 -39.92 9.34
N GLU A 194 14.77 -40.04 10.37
CA GLU A 194 15.16 -40.16 11.77
C GLU A 194 15.89 -41.48 12.07
#